data_AF-A0A5J9TRU3-F1
#
_entry.id   AF-A0A5J9TRU3-F1
#
_cell.length_a   1.000
_cell.length_b   1.000
_cell.length_c   1.000
_cell.angle_alpha   90.00
_cell.angle_beta   90.00
_cell.angle_gamma   90.00
#
_symmetry.space_group_name_H-M   'P 1'
#
loop_
_entity.id
_entity.type
_entity.pdbx_description
1 polymer ?
#
loop_
_entity_poly.entity_id
_entity_poly.type
_entity_poly.pdbx_seq_one_letter_code
_entity_poly.pdbx_strand_id
1 'polypeptide(L)'
;MDKVLASRSNPQLASRWIKVGSSGCAEKIRVPTWSTSPTSTNSRCSSTTSESALVAAWITPAPSCFRIHTAISGSAVNSRFTDERFSACKEEAKSAWEAHTMKMSKNALLSNKGKGKGKLMKCYRVHITPSKIYCLGPEEEVSNYVVKHHSEYAADFVRVTFVDEDWSKLPANALSARIERASQLRGNSVWMFASNQSLTAECIRTWMGQFHDIRSVSKCAARMGQLFSSSRPTCEISSYDVEVIPDIEVTTDGTKYIFSDGIGKISLKFARCIATVLGLDPANPPSAFQIRYGGYKGVIAVDPTSFFRLSLRLSMKKFESKNSMLNITSWSKSQSSYLNRELISLLSTLGIRDKILESMQQDDMGEADEMLANKEAALSALGKMGGAETKTAAKMLLQGYEPRSEPYLSMVLKAHRANRLHDIRSKCRIHVPKGRVLIGCLDETGKLEYGQVYIRVTKNQKEQKDNKQPFFHFDDGKTAVVVGKVAVSKNPCLHPGDIRVLDAVYDDGLDARGLVDCVVFPQRDERYRLTY
;
A
#
# COMPACT_ATOMS: atom_id res chain seq x y z
N MET A 1 -4.65 28.85 69.11
CA MET A 1 -3.21 28.68 69.32
C MET A 1 -2.60 28.13 68.05
N ASP A 2 -1.83 29.01 67.41
CA ASP A 2 -0.62 28.73 66.63
C ASP A 2 -0.64 27.80 65.39
N LYS A 3 -0.55 28.47 64.24
CA LYS A 3 0.62 28.49 63.31
C LYS A 3 1.00 27.18 62.58
N VAL A 4 1.05 27.26 61.25
CA VAL A 4 2.29 27.50 60.44
C VAL A 4 2.42 26.67 59.14
N LEU A 5 2.63 27.44 58.05
CA LEU A 5 3.44 27.26 56.82
C LEU A 5 3.18 26.13 55.80
N ALA A 6 2.61 26.56 54.67
CA ALA A 6 3.26 26.67 53.35
C ALA A 6 4.40 25.71 52.97
N SER A 7 4.26 25.05 51.81
CA SER A 7 5.29 25.15 50.76
C SER A 7 4.70 24.90 49.37
N ARG A 8 5.22 25.68 48.42
CA ARG A 8 4.84 25.78 47.01
C ARG A 8 5.22 24.52 46.23
N SER A 9 4.42 24.13 45.24
CA SER A 9 4.94 23.43 44.06
C SER A 9 4.36 23.99 42.76
N ASN A 10 5.29 24.15 41.82
CA ASN A 10 5.27 24.87 40.56
C ASN A 10 4.46 24.08 39.49
N PRO A 11 3.70 24.71 38.58
CA PRO A 11 2.84 23.98 37.64
C PRO A 11 3.52 23.80 36.29
N GLN A 12 3.74 22.57 35.84
CA GLN A 12 3.90 22.30 34.41
C GLN A 12 3.32 20.95 33.98
N LEU A 13 2.49 21.05 32.93
CA LEU A 13 2.18 20.05 31.89
C LEU A 13 1.20 18.90 32.24
N ALA A 14 0.03 18.90 31.58
CA ALA A 14 -0.32 17.87 30.60
C ALA A 14 -1.76 18.00 30.04
N SER A 15 -1.90 17.75 28.73
CA SER A 15 -3.12 17.34 28.05
C SER A 15 -2.83 15.99 27.35
N ARG A 16 -3.76 15.02 27.36
CA ARG A 16 -3.52 13.62 26.89
C ARG A 16 -4.61 13.09 25.95
N TRP A 17 -4.13 12.31 24.97
CA TRP A 17 -4.79 11.47 23.95
C TRP A 17 -5.23 12.15 22.64
N ILE A 18 -4.48 11.89 21.55
CA ILE A 18 -4.85 12.23 20.16
C ILE A 18 -4.51 11.07 19.22
N LYS A 19 -5.49 10.75 18.37
CA LYS A 19 -5.44 9.94 17.16
C LYS A 19 -4.10 10.08 16.41
N VAL A 20 -3.42 8.97 16.12
CA VAL A 20 -2.30 8.94 15.17
C VAL A 20 -2.88 9.11 13.76
N GLY A 21 -3.24 10.36 13.39
CA GLY A 21 -3.90 10.63 12.12
C GLY A 21 -4.64 11.97 11.95
N SER A 22 -4.61 12.90 12.91
CA SER A 22 -5.18 14.24 12.69
C SER A 22 -4.48 15.28 13.59
N SER A 23 -3.71 16.19 12.98
CA SER A 23 -3.16 17.37 13.64
C SER A 23 -4.23 18.45 13.79
N GLY A 24 -4.27 19.10 14.96
CA GLY A 24 -5.01 20.34 15.18
C GLY A 24 -4.03 21.42 15.62
N CYS A 25 -3.91 22.49 14.84
CA CYS A 25 -3.27 23.75 15.23
C CYS A 25 -4.36 24.76 15.56
N ALA A 26 -4.21 25.47 16.68
CA ALA A 26 -5.03 26.63 17.04
C ALA A 26 -4.11 27.84 17.15
N GLU A 27 -4.42 28.92 16.44
CA GLU A 27 -3.79 30.23 16.65
C GLU A 27 -4.86 31.33 16.66
N LYS A 28 -4.71 32.26 17.61
CA LYS A 28 -5.69 33.28 18.04
C LYS A 28 -5.65 34.50 17.12
N ILE A 29 -6.82 35.04 16.76
CA ILE A 29 -6.96 36.40 16.24
C ILE A 29 -7.87 37.19 17.20
N ARG A 30 -7.42 38.38 17.59
CA ARG A 30 -8.11 39.37 18.45
C ARG A 30 -8.72 40.45 17.57
N VAL A 31 -9.97 40.86 17.80
CA VAL A 31 -10.51 42.13 17.31
C VAL A 31 -11.52 42.71 18.33
N PRO A 32 -11.63 44.05 18.53
CA PRO A 32 -12.30 44.68 19.66
C PRO A 32 -13.81 44.93 19.47
N THR A 33 -14.46 45.15 20.61
CA THR A 33 -15.85 45.56 20.86
C THR A 33 -16.28 46.85 20.17
N TRP A 34 -17.60 47.04 19.96
CA TRP A 34 -18.40 48.21 20.41
C TRP A 34 -19.92 47.94 20.22
N SER A 35 -20.72 48.77 20.88
CA SER A 35 -22.01 48.53 21.51
C SER A 35 -23.25 49.10 20.78
N THR A 36 -24.43 48.71 21.31
CA THR A 36 -25.76 49.37 21.32
C THR A 36 -26.86 48.87 20.37
N SER A 37 -28.03 48.68 21.00
CA SER A 37 -29.35 48.17 20.60
C SER A 37 -30.36 49.35 20.52
N PRO A 38 -31.70 49.17 20.45
CA PRO A 38 -32.60 48.22 19.74
C PRO A 38 -33.76 48.93 18.98
N THR A 39 -34.58 48.23 18.16
CA THR A 39 -36.06 48.38 18.12
C THR A 39 -36.80 47.33 17.27
N SER A 40 -37.71 46.62 17.95
CA SER A 40 -39.06 46.13 17.60
C SER A 40 -39.40 45.27 16.36
N THR A 41 -39.94 44.09 16.71
CA THR A 41 -41.20 43.42 16.30
C THR A 41 -41.24 42.35 15.19
N ASN A 42 -41.44 41.10 15.67
CA ASN A 42 -42.37 40.03 15.22
C ASN A 42 -42.34 39.59 13.74
N SER A 43 -42.22 38.30 13.36
CA SER A 43 -42.60 37.06 14.04
C SER A 43 -42.13 35.81 13.26
N ARG A 44 -42.18 34.66 13.97
CA ARG A 44 -42.08 33.25 13.55
C ARG A 44 -40.71 32.57 13.51
N CYS A 45 -40.56 31.75 14.55
CA CYS A 45 -39.57 30.71 14.79
C CYS A 45 -39.55 29.61 13.71
N SER A 46 -38.34 29.28 13.26
CA SER A 46 -37.77 27.93 13.35
C SER A 46 -36.25 28.07 13.22
N SER A 47 -35.58 28.14 14.37
CA SER A 47 -34.18 28.52 14.52
C SER A 47 -33.22 27.45 13.98
N THR A 48 -32.77 27.65 12.75
CA THR A 48 -31.36 27.49 12.36
C THR A 48 -30.52 28.55 13.09
N THR A 49 -29.57 28.16 13.94
CA THR A 49 -28.27 28.83 14.18
C THR A 49 -27.52 28.12 15.32
N SER A 50 -26.36 27.54 15.05
CA SER A 50 -25.03 28.09 15.35
C SER A 50 -24.70 28.15 16.84
N GLU A 51 -23.89 27.22 17.33
CA GLU A 51 -23.08 27.49 18.52
C GLU A 51 -21.66 26.99 18.29
N SER A 52 -20.79 27.98 18.14
CA SER A 52 -19.34 27.87 18.22
C SER A 52 -18.94 28.29 19.63
N ALA A 53 -18.06 27.49 20.26
CA ALA A 53 -17.19 27.81 21.40
C ALA A 53 -17.80 27.95 22.82
N LEU A 54 -17.41 27.05 23.73
CA LEU A 54 -16.39 27.33 24.76
C LEU A 54 -16.04 26.08 25.60
N VAL A 55 -14.79 26.06 26.08
CA VAL A 55 -14.08 25.05 26.85
C VAL A 55 -14.01 25.50 28.33
N ALA A 56 -14.21 24.60 29.32
CA ALA A 56 -13.29 24.36 30.46
C ALA A 56 -13.91 23.62 31.68
N ALA A 57 -13.05 22.79 32.31
CA ALA A 57 -13.06 22.23 33.68
C ALA A 57 -14.08 21.10 33.94
N TRP A 58 -13.75 19.91 34.48
CA TRP A 58 -13.10 19.62 35.76
C TRP A 58 -12.49 18.19 35.81
N ILE A 59 -11.38 17.98 36.53
CA ILE A 59 -10.85 16.68 36.97
C ILE A 59 -10.38 16.82 38.42
N THR A 60 -10.73 15.86 39.28
CA THR A 60 -9.88 15.40 40.41
C THR A 60 -9.98 13.85 40.54
N PRO A 61 -8.96 13.18 41.12
CA PRO A 61 -8.56 11.82 40.74
C PRO A 61 -8.77 10.74 41.82
N ALA A 62 -8.71 9.46 41.40
CA ALA A 62 -8.45 8.32 42.28
C ALA A 62 -7.75 7.16 41.49
N PRO A 63 -6.98 6.30 42.19
CA PRO A 63 -5.81 5.60 41.63
C PRO A 63 -6.14 4.23 41.05
N SER A 64 -5.12 3.64 40.42
CA SER A 64 -5.02 2.21 40.07
C SER A 64 -6.14 1.63 39.21
N CYS A 65 -6.04 1.78 37.88
CA CYS A 65 -6.33 0.70 36.91
C CYS A 65 -6.02 1.18 35.49
N PHE A 66 -5.48 0.30 34.65
CA PHE A 66 -5.33 0.51 33.21
C PHE A 66 -6.68 0.92 32.57
N ARG A 67 -6.73 2.07 31.90
CA ARG A 67 -7.94 2.57 31.23
C ARG A 67 -7.71 2.68 29.72
N ILE A 68 -8.13 1.65 28.97
CA ILE A 68 -8.62 1.81 27.59
C ILE A 68 -9.99 2.48 27.70
N HIS A 69 -10.00 3.76 28.05
CA HIS A 69 -11.17 4.61 27.93
C HIS A 69 -10.79 5.77 27.02
N THR A 70 -11.76 6.22 26.22
CA THR A 70 -11.73 7.45 25.42
C THR A 70 -10.80 7.48 24.20
N ALA A 71 -11.26 6.86 23.10
CA ALA A 71 -10.89 7.28 21.75
C ALA A 71 -11.95 6.94 20.68
N ILE A 72 -13.26 7.06 20.98
CA ILE A 72 -14.30 7.09 19.93
C ILE A 72 -15.39 8.10 20.33
N SER A 73 -15.07 9.39 20.25
CA SER A 73 -16.02 10.46 20.55
C SER A 73 -16.73 10.94 19.27
N GLY A 74 -17.83 10.29 18.95
CA GLY A 74 -18.95 10.86 18.22
C GLY A 74 -20.22 10.54 19.02
N SER A 75 -21.19 11.46 19.10
CA SER A 75 -22.40 11.30 19.93
C SER A 75 -23.19 10.03 19.61
N ALA A 76 -23.18 9.58 18.35
CA ALA A 76 -23.82 8.33 17.91
C ALA A 76 -23.05 7.05 18.28
N VAL A 77 -21.75 7.16 18.56
CA VAL A 77 -20.90 6.02 18.95
C VAL A 77 -20.83 5.91 20.47
N ASN A 78 -20.81 7.05 21.19
CA ASN A 78 -20.75 7.05 22.65
C ASN A 78 -21.97 6.36 23.27
N SER A 79 -23.18 6.53 22.71
CA SER A 79 -24.39 5.87 23.23
C SER A 79 -24.41 4.35 23.05
N ARG A 80 -23.68 3.80 22.07
CA ARG A 80 -23.56 2.35 21.84
C ARG A 80 -22.44 1.69 22.66
N PHE A 81 -21.41 2.46 23.04
CA PHE A 81 -20.27 1.97 23.83
C PHE A 81 -20.45 2.12 25.35
N THR A 82 -21.52 2.77 25.81
CA THR A 82 -21.93 2.85 27.22
C THR A 82 -22.92 1.76 27.64
N ASP A 83 -23.27 0.83 26.73
CA ASP A 83 -24.13 -0.32 27.04
C ASP A 83 -23.39 -1.31 27.95
N GLU A 84 -24.01 -1.71 29.07
CA GLU A 84 -23.44 -2.63 30.06
C GLU A 84 -22.99 -3.97 29.45
N ARG A 85 -23.61 -4.41 28.36
CA ARG A 85 -23.21 -5.63 27.64
C ARG A 85 -21.81 -5.53 27.01
N PHE A 86 -21.36 -4.32 26.67
CA PHE A 86 -20.05 -4.08 26.07
C PHE A 86 -18.92 -4.07 27.11
N SER A 87 -19.23 -3.77 28.37
CA SER A 87 -18.26 -3.80 29.48
C SER A 87 -17.81 -5.23 29.81
N ALA A 88 -18.70 -6.22 29.67
CA ALA A 88 -18.39 -7.64 29.90
C ALA A 88 -17.35 -8.19 28.90
N CYS A 89 -17.55 -7.95 27.59
CA CYS A 89 -16.56 -8.37 26.57
C CYS A 89 -15.19 -7.69 26.75
N LYS A 90 -15.16 -6.49 27.35
CA LYS A 90 -13.92 -5.74 27.60
C LYS A 90 -13.07 -6.40 28.69
N GLU A 91 -13.68 -6.96 29.72
CA GLU A 91 -12.98 -7.67 30.80
C GLU A 91 -12.50 -9.05 30.36
N GLU A 92 -13.28 -9.77 29.54
CA GLU A 92 -12.85 -11.05 28.96
C GLU A 92 -11.68 -10.87 28.00
N ALA A 93 -11.74 -9.86 27.12
CA ALA A 93 -10.65 -9.55 26.19
C ALA A 93 -9.37 -9.11 26.92
N LYS A 94 -9.50 -8.32 28.00
CA LYS A 94 -8.39 -7.91 28.84
C LYS A 94 -7.76 -9.10 29.58
N SER A 95 -8.57 -9.99 30.14
CA SER A 95 -8.11 -11.18 30.85
C SER A 95 -7.42 -12.17 29.90
N ALA A 96 -7.96 -12.37 28.70
CA ALA A 96 -7.34 -13.19 27.66
C ALA A 96 -5.99 -12.61 27.20
N TRP A 97 -5.91 -11.27 27.05
CA TRP A 97 -4.68 -10.57 26.69
C TRP A 97 -3.60 -10.68 27.77
N GLU A 98 -3.94 -10.42 29.02
CA GLU A 98 -3.02 -10.46 30.15
C GLU A 98 -2.49 -11.89 30.39
N ALA A 99 -3.38 -12.90 30.33
CA ALA A 99 -3.00 -14.31 30.43
C ALA A 99 -2.09 -14.78 29.28
N HIS A 100 -2.32 -14.29 28.06
CA HIS A 100 -1.52 -14.66 26.88
C HIS A 100 -0.16 -13.95 26.87
N THR A 101 -0.11 -12.68 27.29
CA THR A 101 1.12 -11.87 27.35
C THR A 101 2.07 -12.40 28.44
N MET A 102 1.54 -12.89 29.57
CA MET A 102 2.36 -13.53 30.62
C MET A 102 2.92 -14.90 30.21
N LYS A 103 2.30 -15.62 29.27
CA LYS A 103 2.79 -16.94 28.78
C LYS A 103 3.89 -16.84 27.72
N MET A 104 4.11 -15.68 27.11
CA MET A 104 5.09 -15.51 26.03
C MET A 104 6.28 -14.65 26.49
N SER A 105 7.49 -15.21 26.43
CA SER A 105 8.72 -14.42 26.54
C SER A 105 8.79 -13.40 25.40
N LYS A 106 9.23 -12.16 25.69
CA LYS A 106 9.43 -11.07 24.72
C LYS A 106 10.23 -11.48 23.47
N ASN A 107 11.05 -12.53 23.58
CA ASN A 107 11.84 -13.10 22.48
C ASN A 107 11.04 -13.99 21.50
N ALA A 108 9.82 -14.43 21.84
CA ALA A 108 9.01 -15.33 21.00
C ALA A 108 8.16 -14.61 19.93
N LEU A 109 8.08 -13.28 19.99
CA LEU A 109 7.42 -12.45 18.97
C LEU A 109 8.26 -12.25 17.71
N LEU A 110 9.56 -12.58 17.79
CA LEU A 110 10.51 -12.58 16.69
C LEU A 110 11.02 -14.02 16.50
N SER A 111 10.30 -14.83 15.70
CA SER A 111 10.81 -16.16 15.32
C SER A 111 12.14 -16.01 14.59
N ASN A 112 13.21 -16.46 15.24
CA ASN A 112 14.60 -16.24 14.83
C ASN A 112 15.24 -17.49 14.17
N LYS A 113 14.46 -18.30 13.45
CA LYS A 113 14.99 -19.46 12.70
C LYS A 113 14.36 -19.57 11.31
N GLY A 114 15.10 -19.13 10.29
CA GLY A 114 14.78 -19.38 8.88
C GLY A 114 15.35 -18.34 7.90
N LYS A 115 15.73 -18.79 6.69
CA LYS A 115 16.15 -17.93 5.57
C LYS A 115 14.97 -17.03 5.14
N GLY A 116 14.87 -15.84 5.73
CA GLY A 116 13.80 -14.87 5.48
C GLY A 116 13.71 -13.78 6.54
N LYS A 117 14.86 -13.31 7.05
CA LYS A 117 14.95 -12.32 8.14
C LYS A 117 14.03 -11.11 7.87
N GLY A 118 13.14 -10.80 8.82
CA GLY A 118 12.39 -9.55 8.89
C GLY A 118 11.18 -9.39 7.96
N LYS A 119 10.70 -10.44 7.26
CA LYS A 119 9.52 -10.31 6.39
C LYS A 119 8.20 -10.26 7.17
N LEU A 120 8.10 -11.04 8.24
CA LEU A 120 6.89 -11.22 9.03
C LEU A 120 7.08 -10.64 10.43
N MET A 121 6.01 -10.10 10.99
CA MET A 121 5.91 -9.70 12.40
C MET A 121 4.68 -10.34 13.00
N LYS A 122 4.74 -10.65 14.29
CA LYS A 122 3.54 -11.01 15.04
C LYS A 122 2.80 -9.73 15.44
N CYS A 123 1.54 -9.63 15.06
CA CYS A 123 0.69 -8.48 15.35
C CYS A 123 -0.63 -8.95 15.97
N TYR A 124 -1.05 -8.26 17.02
CA TYR A 124 -2.37 -8.44 17.56
C TYR A 124 -3.40 -7.69 16.75
N ARG A 125 -4.60 -8.26 16.65
CA ARG A 125 -5.69 -7.70 15.87
C ARG A 125 -6.93 -7.54 16.72
N VAL A 126 -7.67 -6.50 16.43
CA VAL A 126 -9.00 -6.29 16.99
C VAL A 126 -9.96 -6.12 15.84
N HIS A 127 -10.94 -7.02 15.74
CA HIS A 127 -12.04 -6.87 14.81
C HIS A 127 -13.23 -6.29 15.55
N ILE A 128 -13.74 -5.17 15.04
CA ILE A 128 -14.90 -4.50 15.60
C ILE A 128 -16.05 -4.70 14.61
N THR A 129 -17.06 -5.45 15.05
CA THR A 129 -18.35 -5.58 14.36
C THR A 129 -19.36 -4.61 14.96
N PRO A 130 -20.52 -4.39 14.30
CA PRO A 130 -21.58 -3.57 14.89
C PRO A 130 -22.03 -4.01 16.28
N SER A 131 -21.96 -5.31 16.59
CA SER A 131 -22.41 -5.88 17.87
C SER A 131 -21.30 -6.35 18.82
N LYS A 132 -20.09 -6.64 18.33
CA LYS A 132 -19.03 -7.30 19.12
C LYS A 132 -17.63 -6.77 18.83
N ILE A 133 -16.74 -6.98 19.80
CA ILE A 133 -15.30 -6.79 19.65
C ILE A 133 -14.63 -8.16 19.78
N TYR A 134 -13.81 -8.52 18.80
CA TYR A 134 -13.01 -9.74 18.80
C TYR A 134 -11.54 -9.38 18.88
N CYS A 135 -10.88 -9.77 19.97
CA CYS A 135 -9.43 -9.66 20.12
C CYS A 135 -8.77 -10.95 19.63
N LEU A 136 -7.99 -10.84 18.57
CA LEU A 136 -7.34 -11.95 17.89
C LEU A 136 -5.82 -11.79 17.90
N GLY A 137 -5.13 -12.90 17.67
CA GLY A 137 -3.69 -12.95 17.49
C GLY A 137 -2.92 -13.48 18.70
N PRO A 138 -1.58 -13.43 18.65
CA PRO A 138 -0.79 -12.77 17.61
C PRO A 138 -0.82 -13.51 16.27
N GLU A 139 -1.15 -12.80 15.19
CA GLU A 139 -1.11 -13.31 13.80
C GLU A 139 0.19 -12.88 13.11
N GLU A 140 0.67 -13.70 12.17
CA GLU A 140 1.80 -13.31 11.31
C GLU A 140 1.34 -12.34 10.22
N GLU A 141 1.86 -11.12 10.24
CA GLU A 141 1.60 -10.11 9.22
C GLU A 141 2.89 -9.69 8.51
N VAL A 142 2.80 -9.31 7.24
CA VAL A 142 3.91 -8.67 6.53
C VAL A 142 4.26 -7.37 7.23
N SER A 143 5.48 -7.31 7.73
CA SER A 143 5.88 -6.25 8.63
C SER A 143 6.07 -4.90 7.92
N ASN A 144 5.84 -3.81 8.64
CA ASN A 144 6.03 -2.44 8.17
C ASN A 144 7.19 -1.76 8.90
N TYR A 145 7.70 -0.66 8.34
CA TYR A 145 8.91 -0.03 8.87
C TYR A 145 8.74 0.54 10.28
N VAL A 146 7.56 1.09 10.61
CA VAL A 146 7.29 1.69 11.93
C VAL A 146 7.40 0.65 13.03
N VAL A 147 6.72 -0.49 12.87
CA VAL A 147 6.72 -1.56 13.88
C VAL A 147 8.09 -2.23 13.98
N LYS A 148 8.85 -2.33 12.87
CA LYS A 148 10.22 -2.85 12.91
C LYS A 148 11.18 -1.94 13.66
N HIS A 149 11.11 -0.64 13.43
CA HIS A 149 11.99 0.31 14.10
C HIS A 149 11.70 0.35 15.59
N HIS A 150 10.42 0.27 15.98
CA HIS A 150 9.99 0.20 17.37
C HIS A 150 9.70 -1.24 17.82
N SER A 151 10.50 -2.22 17.37
CA SER A 151 10.22 -3.64 17.61
C SER A 151 10.22 -4.02 19.09
N GLU A 152 10.97 -3.30 19.93
CA GLU A 152 10.95 -3.44 21.39
C GLU A 152 9.56 -3.19 22.00
N TYR A 153 8.75 -2.38 21.31
CA TYR A 153 7.38 -2.02 21.67
C TYR A 153 6.34 -2.69 20.75
N ALA A 154 6.71 -3.75 20.03
CA ALA A 154 5.80 -4.41 19.07
C ALA A 154 4.48 -4.88 19.71
N ALA A 155 4.51 -5.27 20.99
CA ALA A 155 3.32 -5.67 21.75
C ALA A 155 2.35 -4.50 22.02
N ASP A 156 2.83 -3.27 21.97
CA ASP A 156 2.03 -2.06 22.17
C ASP A 156 1.32 -1.61 20.86
N PHE A 157 1.64 -2.24 19.73
CA PHE A 157 0.94 -2.03 18.46
C PHE A 157 -0.21 -3.02 18.29
N VAL A 158 -1.37 -2.49 17.88
CA VAL A 158 -2.53 -3.30 17.52
C VAL A 158 -3.14 -2.82 16.21
N ARG A 159 -3.53 -3.77 15.38
CA ARG A 159 -4.25 -3.49 14.15
C ARG A 159 -5.74 -3.67 14.36
N VAL A 160 -6.49 -2.57 14.30
CA VAL A 160 -7.94 -2.58 14.45
C VAL A 160 -8.59 -2.60 13.08
N THR A 161 -9.50 -3.52 12.83
CA THR A 161 -10.25 -3.63 11.57
C THR A 161 -11.75 -3.58 11.87
N PHE A 162 -12.48 -2.73 11.16
CA PHE A 162 -13.93 -2.62 11.24
C PHE A 162 -14.56 -3.50 10.16
N VAL A 163 -15.33 -4.49 10.58
CA VAL A 163 -15.93 -5.53 9.73
C VAL A 163 -17.41 -5.70 10.06
N ASP A 164 -18.18 -6.33 9.18
CA ASP A 164 -19.54 -6.76 9.49
C ASP A 164 -19.51 -8.05 10.33
N GLU A 165 -20.66 -8.52 10.81
CA GLU A 165 -20.77 -9.71 11.68
C GLU A 165 -20.25 -11.00 11.02
N ASP A 166 -20.29 -11.07 9.70
CA ASP A 166 -19.76 -12.17 8.89
C ASP A 166 -18.28 -11.96 8.50
N TRP A 167 -17.60 -11.00 9.13
CA TRP A 167 -16.21 -10.58 8.85
C TRP A 167 -16.01 -9.92 7.49
N SER A 168 -17.08 -9.67 6.74
CA SER A 168 -17.01 -8.93 5.49
C SER A 168 -16.68 -7.46 5.75
N LYS A 169 -16.36 -6.73 4.68
CA LYS A 169 -16.10 -5.29 4.81
C LYS A 169 -17.41 -4.56 5.05
N LEU A 170 -17.44 -3.71 6.08
CA LEU A 170 -18.50 -2.73 6.23
C LEU A 170 -18.63 -1.88 4.95
N PRO A 171 -19.86 -1.57 4.52
CA PRO A 171 -20.08 -0.70 3.38
C PRO A 171 -19.57 0.71 3.70
N ALA A 172 -19.11 1.45 2.69
CA ALA A 172 -18.42 2.72 2.88
C ALA A 172 -19.23 3.72 3.73
N ASN A 173 -20.55 3.72 3.59
CA ASN A 173 -21.51 4.56 4.31
C ASN A 173 -21.77 4.14 5.77
N ALA A 174 -21.32 2.96 6.21
CA ALA A 174 -21.47 2.52 7.60
C ALA A 174 -20.49 3.23 8.55
N LEU A 175 -19.43 3.82 8.00
CA LEU A 175 -18.49 4.67 8.73
C LEU A 175 -18.74 6.13 8.32
N SER A 176 -18.71 7.08 9.27
CA SER A 176 -18.94 8.50 8.98
C SER A 176 -17.96 9.03 7.92
N ALA A 177 -18.49 9.74 6.91
CA ALA A 177 -17.78 10.31 5.75
C ALA A 177 -16.51 11.14 6.06
N ARG A 178 -16.32 11.58 7.31
CA ARG A 178 -15.10 12.26 7.76
C ARG A 178 -13.86 11.35 7.80
N ILE A 179 -14.03 10.02 7.76
CA ILE A 179 -12.97 9.02 7.95
C ILE A 179 -12.45 8.46 6.60
N GLU A 180 -13.16 8.62 5.49
CA GLU A 180 -12.94 7.85 4.25
C GLU A 180 -11.71 8.22 3.39
N ARG A 181 -10.96 9.28 3.71
CA ARG A 181 -9.98 9.88 2.77
C ARG A 181 -8.53 9.36 2.87
N ALA A 182 -8.24 8.32 3.66
CA ALA A 182 -6.90 7.71 3.72
C ALA A 182 -6.89 6.29 3.14
N SER A 183 -5.83 5.91 2.42
CA SER A 183 -5.71 4.59 1.77
C SER A 183 -5.77 3.41 2.74
N GLN A 184 -5.39 3.61 4.01
CA GLN A 184 -5.54 2.60 5.08
C GLN A 184 -6.99 2.45 5.57
N LEU A 185 -7.77 3.54 5.52
CA LEU A 185 -9.17 3.58 5.89
C LEU A 185 -10.08 3.00 4.80
N ARG A 186 -9.62 2.93 3.53
CA ARG A 186 -10.25 2.11 2.48
C ARG A 186 -10.23 0.60 2.79
N GLY A 187 -9.34 0.17 3.68
CA GLY A 187 -9.29 -1.19 4.21
C GLY A 187 -10.11 -1.38 5.49
N ASN A 188 -10.89 -0.37 5.90
CA ASN A 188 -11.57 -0.30 7.19
C ASN A 188 -10.64 -0.64 8.36
N SER A 189 -9.36 -0.25 8.28
CA SER A 189 -8.37 -0.63 9.31
C SER A 189 -7.51 0.54 9.76
N VAL A 190 -7.11 0.53 11.03
CA VAL A 190 -6.24 1.54 11.65
C VAL A 190 -5.17 0.86 12.50
N TRP A 191 -4.00 1.49 12.54
CA TRP A 191 -2.97 1.16 13.52
C TRP A 191 -3.20 1.98 14.80
N MET A 192 -3.21 1.30 15.93
CA MET A 192 -3.20 1.94 17.25
C MET A 192 -1.93 1.56 18.00
N PHE A 193 -1.45 2.48 18.85
CA PHE A 193 -0.25 2.29 19.65
C PHE A 193 -0.53 2.71 21.10
N ALA A 194 -0.25 1.81 22.05
CA ALA A 194 -0.38 2.05 23.47
C ALA A 194 0.86 2.83 23.98
N SER A 195 0.71 4.14 24.16
CA SER A 195 1.80 4.97 24.68
C SER A 195 2.16 4.57 26.12
N ASN A 196 3.45 4.48 26.41
CA ASN A 196 3.98 4.16 27.72
C ASN A 196 4.97 5.25 28.20
N GLN A 197 5.66 5.02 29.32
CA GLN A 197 6.60 6.00 29.89
C GLN A 197 7.84 6.22 29.01
N SER A 198 8.24 5.21 28.21
CA SER A 198 9.45 5.22 27.40
C SER A 198 9.22 5.67 25.97
N LEU A 199 8.06 5.34 25.38
CA LEU A 199 7.70 5.71 24.02
C LEU A 199 6.25 6.16 23.94
N THR A 200 6.05 7.36 23.39
CA THR A 200 4.71 7.91 23.13
C THR A 200 4.38 7.89 21.64
N ALA A 201 3.08 7.94 21.33
CA ALA A 201 2.60 8.10 19.96
C ALA A 201 3.11 9.38 19.29
N GLU A 202 3.35 10.45 20.08
CA GLU A 202 3.95 11.68 19.57
C GLU A 202 5.42 11.48 19.19
N CYS A 203 6.20 10.76 20.01
CA CYS A 203 7.57 10.41 19.67
C CYS A 203 7.65 9.63 18.35
N ILE A 204 6.73 8.67 18.13
CA ILE A 204 6.64 7.92 16.88
C ILE A 204 6.32 8.86 15.70
N ARG A 205 5.33 9.75 15.84
CA ARG A 205 4.97 10.71 14.78
C ARG A 205 6.12 11.65 14.43
N THR A 206 6.85 12.15 15.43
CA THR A 206 8.03 13.00 15.23
C THR A 206 9.15 12.24 14.53
N TRP A 207 9.35 10.95 14.86
CA TRP A 207 10.31 10.09 14.19
C TRP A 207 9.94 9.82 12.71
N MET A 208 8.65 9.65 12.41
CA MET A 208 8.17 9.39 11.05
C MET A 208 8.59 10.49 10.06
N GLY A 209 8.52 11.75 10.49
CA GLY A 209 8.90 12.91 9.68
C GLY A 209 8.20 14.18 10.14
N GLN A 210 8.45 15.26 9.40
CA GLN A 210 7.85 16.56 9.61
C GLN A 210 6.59 16.68 8.74
N PHE A 211 5.44 16.78 9.40
CA PHE A 211 4.14 16.90 8.74
C PHE A 211 3.45 18.24 8.99
N HIS A 212 4.06 19.13 9.78
CA HIS A 212 3.46 20.43 10.16
C HIS A 212 3.15 21.32 8.95
N ASP A 213 3.93 21.21 7.87
CA ASP A 213 3.72 22.00 6.65
C ASP A 213 2.54 21.48 5.80
N ILE A 214 2.02 20.29 6.10
CA ILE A 214 0.90 19.69 5.36
C ILE A 214 -0.42 20.14 5.97
N ARG A 215 -0.97 21.24 5.45
CA ARG A 215 -2.26 21.79 5.90
C ARG A 215 -3.47 20.87 5.67
N SER A 216 -3.41 20.03 4.64
CA SER A 216 -4.50 19.09 4.33
C SER A 216 -4.43 17.86 5.22
N VAL A 217 -5.41 17.69 6.12
CA VAL A 217 -5.51 16.54 7.03
C VAL A 217 -5.51 15.21 6.28
N SER A 218 -6.24 15.11 5.17
CA SER A 218 -6.27 13.87 4.36
C SER A 218 -4.92 13.57 3.72
N LYS A 219 -4.22 14.60 3.22
CA LYS A 219 -2.87 14.45 2.65
C LYS A 219 -1.87 14.05 3.75
N CYS A 220 -1.94 14.69 4.91
CA CYS A 220 -1.12 14.40 6.08
C CYS A 220 -1.31 12.94 6.54
N ALA A 221 -2.56 12.49 6.72
CA ALA A 221 -2.87 11.11 7.07
C ALA A 221 -2.36 10.11 6.01
N ALA A 222 -2.50 10.42 4.71
CA ALA A 222 -1.96 9.58 3.64
C ALA A 222 -0.43 9.50 3.67
N ARG A 223 0.26 10.59 4.04
CA ARG A 223 1.74 10.60 4.19
C ARG A 223 2.21 9.81 5.40
N MET A 224 1.56 9.93 6.55
CA MET A 224 1.86 9.06 7.71
C MET A 224 1.57 7.59 7.38
N GLY A 225 0.42 7.30 6.78
CA GLY A 225 0.01 5.93 6.43
C GLY A 225 0.95 5.24 5.44
N GLN A 226 1.74 5.99 4.66
CA GLN A 226 2.70 5.40 3.72
C GLN A 226 3.86 4.68 4.42
N LEU A 227 4.17 5.01 5.68
CA LEU A 227 5.23 4.38 6.49
C LEU A 227 4.77 3.05 7.11
N PHE A 228 3.46 2.88 7.26
CA PHE A 228 2.81 1.63 7.68
C PHE A 228 2.49 0.70 6.51
N SER A 229 2.86 1.07 5.28
CA SER A 229 2.77 0.15 4.14
C SER A 229 3.72 -1.02 4.35
N SER A 230 3.28 -2.24 4.02
CA SER A 230 4.14 -3.42 4.06
C SER A 230 5.38 -3.19 3.18
N SER A 231 6.56 -3.32 3.78
CA SER A 231 7.83 -3.04 3.12
C SER A 231 8.95 -3.95 3.61
N ARG A 232 9.93 -4.15 2.73
CA ARG A 232 11.20 -4.79 3.06
C ARG A 232 12.25 -3.71 3.31
N PRO A 233 12.66 -3.47 4.56
CA PRO A 233 13.82 -2.63 4.84
C PRO A 233 15.04 -3.33 4.24
N THR A 234 15.96 -2.53 3.70
CA THR A 234 17.14 -3.06 3.02
C THR A 234 18.39 -2.62 3.76
N CYS A 235 18.75 -1.34 3.64
CA CYS A 235 19.88 -0.75 4.34
C CYS A 235 19.63 0.73 4.62
N GLU A 236 20.40 1.26 5.57
CA GLU A 236 20.50 2.69 5.78
C GLU A 236 21.42 3.29 4.71
N ILE A 237 20.98 4.38 4.10
CA ILE A 237 21.73 5.09 3.05
C ILE A 237 22.02 6.48 3.57
N SER A 238 23.31 6.78 3.66
CA SER A 238 23.82 8.08 4.04
C SER A 238 23.38 9.15 3.03
N SER A 239 23.16 10.38 3.48
CA SER A 239 22.87 11.50 2.59
C SER A 239 23.97 11.76 1.57
N TYR A 240 25.22 11.38 1.86
CA TYR A 240 26.35 11.50 0.92
C TYR A 240 26.28 10.51 -0.27
N ASP A 241 25.51 9.42 -0.12
CA ASP A 241 25.31 8.42 -1.18
C ASP A 241 24.08 8.74 -2.06
N VAL A 242 23.37 9.83 -1.76
CA VAL A 242 22.15 10.26 -2.45
C VAL A 242 22.37 11.61 -3.11
N GLU A 243 22.15 11.68 -4.41
CA GLU A 243 22.06 12.95 -5.12
C GLU A 243 20.61 13.35 -5.35
N VAL A 244 20.35 14.66 -5.32
CA VAL A 244 19.06 15.22 -5.74
C VAL A 244 19.25 15.79 -7.13
N ILE A 245 18.56 15.22 -8.10
CA ILE A 245 18.58 15.62 -9.52
C ILE A 245 17.32 16.43 -9.85
N PRO A 246 17.38 17.34 -10.85
CA PRO A 246 16.21 18.10 -11.26
C PRO A 246 15.13 17.20 -11.85
N ASP A 247 13.89 17.64 -11.68
CA ASP A 247 12.77 17.08 -12.42
C ASP A 247 12.88 17.44 -13.91
N ILE A 248 12.45 16.53 -14.77
CA ILE A 248 12.35 16.78 -16.21
C ILE A 248 11.03 17.48 -16.47
N GLU A 249 11.14 18.73 -16.91
CA GLU A 249 10.01 19.65 -16.99
C GLU A 249 9.88 20.19 -18.40
N VAL A 250 8.64 20.20 -18.92
CA VAL A 250 8.32 20.84 -20.19
C VAL A 250 7.20 21.84 -19.94
N THR A 251 7.36 23.06 -20.45
CA THR A 251 6.34 24.09 -20.41
C THR A 251 5.68 24.17 -21.78
N THR A 252 4.38 23.88 -21.84
CA THR A 252 3.56 23.96 -23.05
C THR A 252 2.33 24.78 -22.72
N ASP A 253 1.99 25.75 -23.57
CA ASP A 253 0.83 26.65 -23.40
C ASP A 253 0.79 27.33 -22.01
N GLY A 254 1.96 27.73 -21.51
CA GLY A 254 2.10 28.38 -20.20
C GLY A 254 1.92 27.45 -19.00
N THR A 255 1.64 26.16 -19.20
CA THR A 255 1.52 25.16 -18.13
C THR A 255 2.77 24.30 -18.05
N LYS A 256 3.30 24.17 -16.83
CA LYS A 256 4.51 23.39 -16.53
C LYS A 256 4.14 21.95 -16.17
N TYR A 257 4.71 20.99 -16.88
CA TYR A 257 4.49 19.55 -16.65
C TYR A 257 5.76 18.86 -16.20
N ILE A 258 5.63 17.96 -15.22
CA ILE A 258 6.75 17.18 -14.69
C ILE A 258 6.67 15.76 -15.26
N PHE A 259 7.57 15.45 -16.18
CA PHE A 259 7.73 14.16 -16.84
C PHE A 259 8.49 13.15 -16.02
N SER A 260 9.03 13.54 -14.87
CA SER A 260 9.75 12.64 -13.99
C SER A 260 9.05 12.46 -12.64
N ASP A 261 7.74 12.76 -12.56
CA ASP A 261 7.02 12.73 -11.28
C ASP A 261 7.04 11.31 -10.72
N GLY A 262 7.70 11.19 -9.57
CA GLY A 262 7.72 9.93 -8.83
C GLY A 262 8.75 8.93 -9.34
N ILE A 263 9.69 9.29 -10.21
CA ILE A 263 10.76 8.40 -10.67
C ILE A 263 12.17 8.96 -10.46
N GLY A 264 13.06 8.12 -9.94
CA GLY A 264 14.48 8.40 -9.78
C GLY A 264 15.34 7.26 -10.30
N LYS A 265 16.62 7.24 -9.92
CA LYS A 265 17.62 6.29 -10.43
C LYS A 265 18.32 5.55 -9.29
N ILE A 266 18.77 4.34 -9.59
CA ILE A 266 19.63 3.54 -8.72
C ILE A 266 20.82 3.03 -9.52
N SER A 267 22.03 3.13 -8.98
CA SER A 267 23.20 2.57 -9.66
C SER A 267 23.14 1.06 -9.75
N LEU A 268 23.65 0.50 -10.84
CA LEU A 268 23.69 -0.96 -11.04
C LEU A 268 24.39 -1.69 -9.88
N LYS A 269 25.53 -1.15 -9.41
CA LYS A 269 26.26 -1.72 -8.27
C LYS A 269 25.40 -1.79 -7.02
N PHE A 270 24.60 -0.76 -6.75
CA PHE A 270 23.73 -0.75 -5.59
C PHE A 270 22.49 -1.63 -5.78
N ALA A 271 21.91 -1.68 -6.98
CA ALA A 271 20.80 -2.58 -7.30
C ALA A 271 21.16 -4.07 -7.07
N ARG A 272 22.39 -4.49 -7.40
CA ARG A 272 22.91 -5.84 -7.09
C ARG A 272 22.98 -6.12 -5.59
N CYS A 273 23.42 -5.12 -4.81
CA CYS A 273 23.43 -5.21 -3.34
C CYS A 273 22.00 -5.38 -2.79
N ILE A 274 21.05 -4.56 -3.26
CA ILE A 274 19.65 -4.65 -2.87
C ILE A 274 19.05 -6.00 -3.26
N ALA A 275 19.34 -6.51 -4.45
CA ALA A 275 18.90 -7.85 -4.88
C ALA A 275 19.38 -8.93 -3.90
N THR A 276 20.64 -8.88 -3.47
CA THR A 276 21.20 -9.81 -2.47
C THR A 276 20.42 -9.75 -1.16
N VAL A 277 20.16 -8.55 -0.64
CA VAL A 277 19.41 -8.35 0.63
C VAL A 277 17.97 -8.87 0.51
N LEU A 278 17.36 -8.72 -0.67
CA LEU A 278 16.00 -9.21 -0.94
C LEU A 278 15.93 -10.73 -1.17
N GLY A 279 17.07 -11.43 -1.25
CA GLY A 279 17.16 -12.85 -1.59
C GLY A 279 16.85 -13.13 -3.06
N LEU A 280 17.16 -12.17 -3.94
CA LEU A 280 17.04 -12.26 -5.39
C LEU A 280 18.42 -12.54 -6.01
N ASP A 281 18.45 -12.87 -7.31
CA ASP A 281 19.69 -13.08 -8.05
C ASP A 281 20.45 -11.74 -8.21
N PRO A 282 21.65 -11.59 -7.64
CA PRO A 282 22.44 -10.37 -7.78
C PRO A 282 23.12 -10.25 -9.14
N ALA A 283 23.26 -11.32 -9.92
CA ALA A 283 23.79 -11.24 -11.28
C ALA A 283 22.78 -10.51 -12.20
N ASN A 284 21.49 -10.76 -11.98
CA ASN A 284 20.37 -10.19 -12.72
C ASN A 284 19.41 -9.46 -11.77
N PRO A 285 19.80 -8.29 -11.21
CA PRO A 285 18.94 -7.55 -10.31
C PRO A 285 17.68 -7.03 -11.04
N PRO A 286 16.56 -6.82 -10.34
CA PRO A 286 15.41 -6.14 -10.92
C PRO A 286 15.77 -4.77 -11.51
N SER A 287 15.22 -4.47 -12.69
CA SER A 287 15.45 -3.21 -13.40
C SER A 287 14.79 -1.99 -12.76
N ALA A 288 13.78 -2.17 -11.90
CA ALA A 288 13.16 -1.08 -11.16
C ALA A 288 12.63 -1.51 -9.79
N PHE A 289 12.58 -0.57 -8.85
CA PHE A 289 12.10 -0.79 -7.48
C PHE A 289 11.11 0.31 -7.07
N GLN A 290 10.00 -0.07 -6.43
CA GLN A 290 9.11 0.88 -5.77
C GLN A 290 9.57 1.10 -4.33
N ILE A 291 9.81 2.35 -3.94
CA ILE A 291 10.52 2.68 -2.71
C ILE A 291 9.76 3.58 -1.75
N ARG A 292 10.21 3.56 -0.49
CA ARG A 292 10.00 4.57 0.54
C ARG A 292 11.36 4.85 1.18
N TYR A 293 11.78 6.12 1.21
CA TYR A 293 13.08 6.52 1.76
C TYR A 293 13.00 7.98 2.22
N GLY A 294 13.27 8.32 3.49
CA GLY A 294 13.39 9.72 3.91
C GLY A 294 12.28 10.69 3.46
N GLY A 295 11.02 10.24 3.42
CA GLY A 295 9.89 11.03 2.90
C GLY A 295 9.69 11.00 1.38
N TYR A 296 10.67 10.47 0.64
CA TYR A 296 10.56 10.14 -0.78
C TYR A 296 9.68 8.91 -1.00
N LYS A 297 8.84 9.00 -2.04
CA LYS A 297 7.98 7.92 -2.53
C LYS A 297 8.00 7.94 -4.04
N GLY A 298 8.28 6.80 -4.64
CA GLY A 298 8.31 6.65 -6.09
C GLY A 298 8.88 5.32 -6.55
N VAL A 299 9.29 5.29 -7.82
CA VAL A 299 10.06 4.24 -8.47
C VAL A 299 11.51 4.70 -8.61
N ILE A 300 12.47 3.79 -8.49
CA ILE A 300 13.85 4.00 -8.92
C ILE A 300 14.20 2.96 -9.98
N ALA A 301 14.66 3.41 -11.14
CA ALA A 301 15.09 2.55 -12.23
C ALA A 301 16.60 2.39 -12.25
N VAL A 302 17.10 1.21 -12.63
CA VAL A 302 18.53 0.95 -12.72
C VAL A 302 19.14 1.81 -13.82
N ASP A 303 20.14 2.60 -13.45
CA ASP A 303 20.95 3.37 -14.38
C ASP A 303 22.41 2.90 -14.27
N PRO A 304 22.93 2.17 -15.27
CA PRO A 304 24.32 1.71 -15.28
C PRO A 304 25.33 2.85 -15.22
N THR A 305 24.94 4.06 -15.64
CA THR A 305 25.80 5.26 -15.67
C THR A 305 25.80 6.05 -14.36
N SER A 306 24.91 5.71 -13.42
CA SER A 306 24.77 6.43 -12.15
C SER A 306 25.93 6.11 -11.20
N PHE A 307 26.60 7.16 -10.71
CA PHE A 307 27.67 7.04 -9.71
C PHE A 307 27.11 6.94 -8.29
N PHE A 308 26.14 7.78 -7.95
CA PHE A 308 25.47 7.75 -6.65
C PHE A 308 24.65 6.48 -6.48
N ARG A 309 24.44 6.07 -5.22
CA ARG A 309 23.58 4.92 -4.93
C ARG A 309 22.15 5.21 -5.34
N LEU A 310 21.65 6.41 -5.03
CA LEU A 310 20.33 6.88 -5.41
C LEU A 310 20.42 8.29 -6.02
N SER A 311 19.69 8.50 -7.10
CA SER A 311 19.44 9.82 -7.67
C SER A 311 17.94 10.11 -7.57
N LEU A 312 17.55 11.03 -6.69
CA LEU A 312 16.14 11.29 -6.37
C LEU A 312 15.71 12.66 -6.88
N ARG A 313 14.44 12.80 -7.20
CA ARG A 313 13.85 14.07 -7.69
C ARG A 313 12.98 14.74 -6.64
N LEU A 314 12.82 16.06 -6.72
CA LEU A 314 12.03 16.81 -5.75
C LEU A 314 10.54 16.42 -5.80
N SER A 315 10.01 16.11 -6.99
CA SER A 315 8.66 15.57 -7.16
C SER A 315 8.42 14.32 -6.31
N MET A 316 9.43 13.48 -6.08
CA MET A 316 9.33 12.27 -5.26
C MET A 316 9.25 12.59 -3.76
N LYS A 317 9.75 13.74 -3.29
CA LYS A 317 9.79 14.14 -1.89
C LYS A 317 8.41 14.57 -1.41
N LYS A 318 7.79 13.77 -0.54
CA LYS A 318 6.40 14.01 -0.13
C LYS A 318 6.27 14.69 1.23
N PHE A 319 7.32 14.64 2.05
CA PHE A 319 7.50 15.35 3.32
C PHE A 319 8.98 15.28 3.74
N GLU A 320 9.40 16.12 4.69
CA GLU A 320 10.76 16.11 5.24
C GLU A 320 10.93 15.01 6.29
N SER A 321 12.04 14.29 6.26
CA SER A 321 12.35 13.24 7.25
C SER A 321 13.85 13.01 7.37
N LYS A 322 14.31 12.69 8.58
CA LYS A 322 15.71 12.30 8.86
C LYS A 322 15.97 10.81 8.67
N ASN A 323 14.93 10.05 8.32
CA ASN A 323 15.00 8.61 8.20
C ASN A 323 15.81 8.18 6.96
N SER A 324 16.90 7.46 7.19
CA SER A 324 17.83 6.98 6.15
C SER A 324 17.56 5.54 5.71
N MET A 325 16.54 4.84 6.22
CA MET A 325 16.28 3.45 5.83
C MET A 325 15.57 3.38 4.47
N LEU A 326 16.21 2.72 3.49
CA LEU A 326 15.58 2.38 2.24
C LEU A 326 14.64 1.18 2.41
N ASN A 327 13.37 1.42 2.11
CA ASN A 327 12.31 0.43 2.16
C ASN A 327 11.81 0.11 0.75
N ILE A 328 11.90 -1.16 0.34
CA ILE A 328 11.38 -1.66 -0.93
C ILE A 328 9.97 -2.21 -0.74
N THR A 329 9.03 -1.72 -1.53
CA THR A 329 7.62 -2.14 -1.50
C THR A 329 7.29 -3.14 -2.61
N SER A 330 7.90 -2.97 -3.78
CA SER A 330 7.79 -3.87 -4.94
C SER A 330 9.00 -3.69 -5.85
N TRP A 331 9.14 -4.54 -6.86
CA TRP A 331 10.20 -4.49 -7.87
C TRP A 331 9.71 -5.06 -9.21
N SER A 332 10.43 -4.76 -10.29
CA SER A 332 10.11 -5.27 -11.62
C SER A 332 10.28 -6.78 -11.66
N LYS A 333 9.29 -7.45 -12.26
CA LYS A 333 9.24 -8.91 -12.43
C LYS A 333 8.12 -9.25 -13.40
N SER A 334 8.27 -10.35 -14.12
CA SER A 334 7.21 -10.90 -14.97
C SER A 334 5.92 -11.12 -14.19
N GLN A 335 4.84 -10.46 -14.61
CA GLN A 335 3.50 -10.58 -14.05
C GLN A 335 2.46 -10.61 -15.15
N SER A 336 1.59 -11.62 -15.11
CA SER A 336 0.42 -11.70 -15.99
C SER A 336 -0.56 -10.56 -15.73
N SER A 337 -1.16 -10.05 -16.79
CA SER A 337 -2.24 -9.07 -16.72
C SER A 337 -3.61 -9.73 -16.69
N TYR A 338 -4.55 -9.03 -16.08
CA TYR A 338 -5.95 -9.42 -16.00
C TYR A 338 -6.82 -8.19 -16.23
N LEU A 339 -7.91 -8.37 -16.97
CA LEU A 339 -8.99 -7.40 -16.99
C LEU A 339 -9.67 -7.37 -15.63
N ASN A 340 -10.31 -6.24 -15.34
CA ASN A 340 -11.18 -6.06 -14.19
C ASN A 340 -12.47 -5.37 -14.67
N ARG A 341 -13.46 -5.23 -13.78
CA ARG A 341 -14.75 -4.58 -14.09
C ARG A 341 -14.58 -3.19 -14.72
N GLU A 342 -13.63 -2.39 -14.23
CA GLU A 342 -13.37 -1.03 -14.73
C GLU A 342 -12.87 -1.05 -16.18
N LEU A 343 -11.84 -1.86 -16.46
CA LEU A 343 -11.27 -2.01 -17.81
C LEU A 343 -12.28 -2.59 -18.80
N ILE A 344 -13.07 -3.59 -18.40
CA ILE A 344 -14.11 -4.19 -19.24
C ILE A 344 -15.12 -3.12 -19.67
N SER A 345 -15.61 -2.33 -18.71
CA SER A 345 -16.55 -1.24 -18.98
C SER A 345 -15.97 -0.20 -19.95
N LEU A 346 -14.72 0.21 -19.74
CA LEU A 346 -14.05 1.18 -20.61
C LEU A 346 -13.80 0.62 -22.02
N LEU A 347 -13.35 -0.63 -22.15
CA LEU A 347 -13.11 -1.27 -23.44
C LEU A 347 -14.42 -1.39 -24.25
N SER A 348 -15.51 -1.79 -23.60
CA SER A 348 -16.83 -1.85 -24.24
C SER A 348 -17.30 -0.47 -24.68
N THR A 349 -17.13 0.56 -23.83
CA THR A 349 -17.44 1.96 -24.17
C THR A 349 -16.61 2.50 -25.34
N LEU A 350 -15.34 2.07 -25.45
CA LEU A 350 -14.45 2.41 -26.56
C LEU A 350 -14.74 1.61 -27.85
N GLY A 351 -15.78 0.76 -27.85
CA GLY A 351 -16.26 0.04 -29.04
C GLY A 351 -15.71 -1.38 -29.21
N ILE A 352 -15.01 -1.93 -28.21
CA ILE A 352 -14.66 -3.36 -28.23
C ILE A 352 -15.94 -4.18 -28.03
N ARG A 353 -16.28 -5.00 -29.03
CA ARG A 353 -17.48 -5.85 -28.98
C ARG A 353 -17.42 -6.81 -27.79
N ASP A 354 -18.48 -6.82 -26.98
CA ASP A 354 -18.57 -7.64 -25.75
C ASP A 354 -18.29 -9.12 -25.99
N LYS A 355 -18.71 -9.67 -27.14
CA LYS A 355 -18.42 -11.06 -27.54
C LYS A 355 -16.93 -11.43 -27.52
N ILE A 356 -16.03 -10.47 -27.70
CA ILE A 356 -14.58 -10.69 -27.61
C ILE A 356 -14.19 -10.90 -26.14
N LEU A 357 -14.74 -10.09 -25.24
CA LEU A 357 -14.50 -10.20 -23.79
C LEU A 357 -15.12 -11.47 -23.21
N GLU A 358 -16.32 -11.84 -23.69
CA GLU A 358 -16.98 -13.12 -23.37
C GLU A 358 -16.15 -14.32 -23.86
N SER A 359 -15.61 -14.26 -25.09
CA SER A 359 -14.70 -15.30 -25.59
C SER A 359 -13.45 -15.42 -24.71
N MET A 360 -12.83 -14.29 -24.33
CA MET A 360 -11.67 -14.30 -23.43
C MET A 360 -12.00 -14.90 -22.06
N GLN A 361 -13.20 -14.65 -21.53
CA GLN A 361 -13.69 -15.27 -20.31
C GLN A 361 -13.83 -16.78 -20.47
N GLN A 362 -14.43 -17.22 -21.57
CA GLN A 362 -14.65 -18.64 -21.86
C GLN A 362 -13.31 -19.38 -22.02
N ASP A 363 -12.33 -18.78 -22.69
CA ASP A 363 -10.99 -19.34 -22.87
C ASP A 363 -10.26 -19.50 -21.52
N ASP A 364 -10.37 -18.51 -20.62
CA ASP A 364 -9.79 -18.54 -19.28
C ASP A 364 -10.47 -19.58 -18.37
N MET A 365 -11.78 -19.77 -18.51
CA MET A 365 -12.51 -20.87 -17.87
C MET A 365 -12.07 -22.24 -18.43
N GLY A 366 -11.87 -22.33 -19.75
CA GLY A 366 -11.33 -23.53 -20.41
C GLY A 366 -9.94 -23.90 -19.91
N GLU A 367 -9.01 -22.95 -19.82
CA GLU A 367 -7.66 -23.17 -19.26
C GLU A 367 -7.75 -23.65 -17.80
N ALA A 368 -8.75 -23.17 -17.04
CA ALA A 368 -9.00 -23.62 -15.68
C ALA A 368 -9.57 -25.04 -15.60
N ASP A 369 -10.32 -25.48 -16.60
CA ASP A 369 -10.85 -26.85 -16.69
C ASP A 369 -9.77 -27.84 -17.12
N GLU A 370 -8.93 -27.44 -18.08
CA GLU A 370 -7.81 -28.23 -18.60
C GLU A 370 -6.80 -28.61 -17.51
N MET A 371 -6.61 -27.75 -16.50
CA MET A 371 -5.71 -28.06 -15.36
C MET A 371 -6.09 -29.36 -14.63
N LEU A 372 -7.35 -29.79 -14.72
CA LEU A 372 -7.84 -31.01 -14.06
C LEU A 372 -7.61 -32.27 -14.89
N ALA A 373 -7.16 -32.15 -16.13
CA ALA A 373 -7.03 -33.27 -17.07
C ALA A 373 -5.63 -33.36 -17.70
N ASN A 374 -4.96 -32.23 -17.89
CA ASN A 374 -3.65 -32.17 -18.54
C ASN A 374 -2.56 -31.71 -17.55
N LYS A 375 -1.47 -32.48 -17.50
CA LYS A 375 -0.33 -32.26 -16.61
C LYS A 375 0.39 -30.93 -16.89
N GLU A 376 0.61 -30.57 -18.15
CA GLU A 376 1.27 -29.33 -18.54
C GLU A 376 0.44 -28.10 -18.17
N ALA A 377 -0.87 -28.16 -18.37
CA ALA A 377 -1.83 -27.13 -17.98
C ALA A 377 -1.86 -26.97 -16.45
N ALA A 378 -1.88 -28.09 -15.72
CA ALA A 378 -1.79 -28.10 -14.25
C ALA A 378 -0.49 -27.45 -13.75
N LEU A 379 0.66 -27.81 -14.35
CA LEU A 379 1.96 -27.23 -14.02
C LEU A 379 2.00 -25.72 -14.32
N SER A 380 1.44 -25.30 -15.45
CA SER A 380 1.36 -23.88 -15.82
C SER A 380 0.49 -23.09 -14.83
N ALA A 381 -0.69 -23.62 -14.47
CA ALA A 381 -1.60 -23.00 -13.50
C ALA A 381 -0.96 -22.88 -12.10
N LEU A 382 -0.36 -23.97 -11.60
CA LEU A 382 0.32 -23.98 -10.30
C LEU A 382 1.56 -23.07 -10.29
N GLY A 383 2.28 -22.97 -11.41
CA GLY A 383 3.45 -22.10 -11.57
C GLY A 383 3.11 -20.60 -11.51
N LYS A 384 1.89 -20.22 -11.89
CA LYS A 384 1.38 -18.83 -11.77
C LYS A 384 1.10 -18.44 -10.30
N MET A 385 1.07 -19.41 -9.38
CA MET A 385 0.74 -19.19 -7.96
C MET A 385 1.95 -19.32 -7.03
N GLY A 386 1.89 -18.59 -5.91
CA GLY A 386 2.82 -18.76 -4.78
C GLY A 386 2.13 -19.49 -3.63
N GLY A 387 2.76 -20.52 -3.09
CA GLY A 387 2.26 -21.29 -1.95
C GLY A 387 3.14 -22.50 -1.65
N ALA A 388 3.06 -23.06 -0.44
CA ALA A 388 3.75 -24.32 -0.12
C ALA A 388 3.01 -25.51 -0.76
N GLU A 389 1.68 -25.52 -0.66
CA GLU A 389 0.79 -26.53 -1.23
C GLU A 389 0.91 -26.61 -2.75
N THR A 390 0.90 -25.48 -3.45
CA THR A 390 1.07 -25.42 -4.92
C THR A 390 2.44 -25.95 -5.36
N LYS A 391 3.49 -25.72 -4.57
CA LYS A 391 4.83 -26.27 -4.83
C LYS A 391 4.88 -27.78 -4.65
N THR A 392 4.21 -28.31 -3.62
CA THR A 392 4.09 -29.76 -3.42
C THR A 392 3.32 -30.40 -4.57
N ALA A 393 2.15 -29.86 -4.94
CA ALA A 393 1.37 -30.33 -6.07
C ALA A 393 2.16 -30.29 -7.40
N ALA A 394 2.91 -29.21 -7.65
CA ALA A 394 3.77 -29.12 -8.83
C ALA A 394 4.88 -30.19 -8.82
N LYS A 395 5.50 -30.47 -7.67
CA LYS A 395 6.48 -31.56 -7.55
C LYS A 395 5.87 -32.93 -7.82
N MET A 396 4.65 -33.19 -7.35
CA MET A 396 3.95 -34.44 -7.61
C MET A 396 3.71 -34.61 -9.11
N LEU A 397 3.20 -33.59 -9.79
CA LEU A 397 3.06 -33.62 -11.25
C LEU A 397 4.39 -33.92 -11.95
N LEU A 398 5.48 -33.25 -11.55
CA LEU A 398 6.82 -33.50 -12.11
C LEU A 398 7.33 -34.92 -11.86
N GLN A 399 6.96 -35.55 -10.74
CA GLN A 399 7.29 -36.94 -10.42
C GLN A 399 6.45 -37.98 -11.16
N GLY A 400 5.49 -37.55 -12.00
CA GLY A 400 4.70 -38.45 -12.85
C GLY A 400 3.29 -38.74 -12.33
N TYR A 401 2.85 -38.09 -11.25
CA TYR A 401 1.45 -38.19 -10.83
C TYR A 401 0.53 -37.49 -11.83
N GLU A 402 -0.61 -38.11 -12.13
CA GLU A 402 -1.63 -37.54 -12.99
C GLU A 402 -2.59 -36.64 -12.19
N PRO A 403 -3.13 -35.54 -12.76
CA PRO A 403 -4.02 -34.60 -12.07
C PRO A 403 -5.21 -35.22 -11.31
N ARG A 404 -5.71 -36.37 -11.77
CA ARG A 404 -6.87 -37.07 -11.19
C ARG A 404 -6.53 -38.34 -10.41
N SER A 405 -5.30 -38.83 -10.48
CA SER A 405 -4.94 -40.13 -9.90
C SER A 405 -4.79 -40.07 -8.39
N GLU A 406 -4.24 -38.96 -7.88
CA GLU A 406 -3.94 -38.81 -6.46
C GLU A 406 -4.96 -37.85 -5.79
N PRO A 407 -5.64 -38.29 -4.70
CA PRO A 407 -6.69 -37.51 -4.06
C PRO A 407 -6.27 -36.11 -3.59
N TYR A 408 -5.08 -35.96 -2.98
CA TYR A 408 -4.61 -34.66 -2.50
C TYR A 408 -4.33 -33.69 -3.66
N LEU A 409 -3.64 -34.14 -4.71
CA LEU A 409 -3.38 -33.37 -5.92
C LEU A 409 -4.69 -32.96 -6.60
N SER A 410 -5.64 -33.89 -6.75
CA SER A 410 -6.95 -33.61 -7.32
C SER A 410 -7.72 -32.55 -6.50
N MET A 411 -7.66 -32.65 -5.17
CA MET A 411 -8.28 -31.68 -4.27
C MET A 411 -7.66 -30.29 -4.44
N VAL A 412 -6.32 -30.18 -4.46
CA VAL A 412 -5.60 -28.91 -4.64
C VAL A 412 -5.96 -28.27 -5.98
N LEU A 413 -5.97 -29.05 -7.07
CA LEU A 413 -6.32 -28.54 -8.40
C LEU A 413 -7.80 -28.12 -8.49
N LYS A 414 -8.73 -28.89 -7.92
CA LYS A 414 -10.16 -28.52 -7.85
C LYS A 414 -10.38 -27.25 -7.04
N ALA A 415 -9.71 -27.10 -5.91
CA ALA A 415 -9.76 -25.89 -5.10
C ALA A 415 -9.19 -24.69 -5.89
N HIS A 416 -8.11 -24.89 -6.64
CA HIS A 416 -7.55 -23.84 -7.49
C HIS A 416 -8.53 -23.40 -8.59
N ARG A 417 -9.11 -24.36 -9.31
CA ARG A 417 -10.15 -24.10 -10.30
C ARG A 417 -11.34 -23.33 -9.68
N ALA A 418 -11.84 -23.78 -8.53
CA ALA A 418 -12.95 -23.12 -7.85
C ALA A 418 -12.62 -21.67 -7.48
N ASN A 419 -11.40 -21.41 -6.98
CA ASN A 419 -10.92 -20.05 -6.70
C ASN A 419 -10.80 -19.20 -7.97
N ARG A 420 -10.32 -19.77 -9.08
CA ARG A 420 -10.23 -19.07 -10.36
C ARG A 420 -11.61 -18.66 -10.88
N LEU A 421 -12.55 -19.60 -10.89
CA LEU A 421 -13.95 -19.36 -11.28
C LEU A 421 -14.61 -18.34 -10.35
N HIS A 422 -14.33 -18.39 -9.05
CA HIS A 422 -14.79 -17.39 -8.11
C HIS A 422 -14.27 -15.99 -8.46
N ASP A 423 -12.98 -15.83 -8.74
CA ASP A 423 -12.39 -14.54 -9.12
C ASP A 423 -12.95 -13.99 -10.45
N ILE A 424 -13.20 -14.86 -11.43
CA ILE A 424 -13.87 -14.48 -12.68
C ILE A 424 -15.29 -13.98 -12.36
N ARG A 425 -16.08 -14.74 -11.59
CA ARG A 425 -17.47 -14.38 -11.25
C ARG A 425 -17.57 -13.12 -10.39
N SER A 426 -16.74 -13.01 -9.35
CA SER A 426 -16.87 -11.96 -8.32
C SER A 426 -16.15 -10.68 -8.70
N LYS A 427 -15.07 -10.73 -9.50
CA LYS A 427 -14.23 -9.56 -9.82
C LYS A 427 -14.07 -9.31 -11.32
N CYS A 428 -14.67 -10.14 -12.17
CA CYS A 428 -14.44 -10.14 -13.62
C CYS A 428 -12.93 -10.18 -13.95
N ARG A 429 -12.17 -10.96 -13.16
CA ARG A 429 -10.70 -11.04 -13.27
C ARG A 429 -10.28 -11.97 -14.41
N ILE A 430 -10.51 -11.54 -15.65
CA ILE A 430 -10.26 -12.32 -16.87
C ILE A 430 -8.79 -12.21 -17.27
N HIS A 431 -8.11 -13.33 -17.51
CA HIS A 431 -6.69 -13.36 -17.89
C HIS A 431 -6.48 -12.77 -19.30
N VAL A 432 -5.42 -11.98 -19.47
CA VAL A 432 -5.01 -11.45 -20.78
C VAL A 432 -3.69 -12.13 -21.18
N PRO A 433 -3.70 -13.15 -22.07
CA PRO A 433 -2.49 -13.95 -22.35
C PRO A 433 -1.28 -13.13 -22.81
N LYS A 434 -1.51 -12.12 -23.66
CA LYS A 434 -0.47 -11.20 -24.17
C LYS A 434 -0.18 -10.03 -23.23
N GLY A 435 -1.01 -9.84 -22.20
CA GLY A 435 -0.92 -8.70 -21.30
C GLY A 435 0.09 -8.91 -20.18
N ARG A 436 0.74 -7.84 -19.75
CA ARG A 436 1.68 -7.83 -18.61
C ARG A 436 1.38 -6.67 -17.66
N VAL A 437 1.70 -6.85 -16.39
CA VAL A 437 1.75 -5.75 -15.40
C VAL A 437 3.19 -5.33 -15.24
N LEU A 438 3.54 -4.15 -15.73
CA LEU A 438 4.91 -3.63 -15.76
C LEU A 438 5.03 -2.39 -14.87
N ILE A 439 6.24 -2.13 -14.37
CA ILE A 439 6.55 -0.86 -13.70
C ILE A 439 6.82 0.21 -14.77
N GLY A 440 6.22 1.38 -14.62
CA GLY A 440 6.53 2.56 -15.44
C GLY A 440 7.91 3.12 -15.12
N CYS A 441 8.73 3.24 -16.15
CA CYS A 441 10.07 3.83 -16.12
C CYS A 441 10.15 5.02 -17.08
N LEU A 442 11.14 5.88 -16.87
CA LEU A 442 11.39 7.08 -17.66
C LEU A 442 12.57 6.85 -18.59
N ASP A 443 12.44 7.32 -19.82
CA ASP A 443 13.55 7.42 -20.76
C ASP A 443 14.49 8.55 -20.35
N GLU A 444 15.53 8.21 -19.59
CA GLU A 444 16.61 9.13 -19.20
C GLU A 444 17.55 9.50 -20.37
N THR A 445 17.41 8.89 -21.55
CA THR A 445 18.20 9.21 -22.75
C THR A 445 17.53 10.26 -23.64
N GLY A 446 16.21 10.40 -23.57
CA GLY A 446 15.45 11.33 -24.39
C GLY A 446 15.33 10.95 -25.86
N LYS A 447 15.47 9.65 -26.17
CA LYS A 447 15.42 9.10 -27.52
C LYS A 447 14.01 8.75 -27.98
N LEU A 448 13.11 8.40 -27.05
CA LEU A 448 11.73 8.09 -27.39
C LEU A 448 10.95 9.36 -27.72
N GLU A 449 10.23 9.31 -28.84
CA GLU A 449 9.31 10.37 -29.24
C GLU A 449 7.94 10.22 -28.56
N TYR A 450 7.12 11.26 -28.67
CA TYR A 450 5.75 11.21 -28.18
C TYR A 450 4.97 10.03 -28.79
N GLY A 451 4.22 9.33 -27.94
CA GLY A 451 3.44 8.16 -28.35
C GLY A 451 4.23 6.87 -28.45
N GLN A 452 5.57 6.91 -28.31
CA GLN A 452 6.42 5.73 -28.32
C GLN A 452 6.65 5.19 -26.90
N VAL A 453 6.99 3.91 -26.79
CA VAL A 453 7.46 3.27 -25.56
C VAL A 453 8.53 2.23 -25.89
N TYR A 454 9.42 1.95 -24.95
CA TYR A 454 10.33 0.80 -25.03
C TYR A 454 9.94 -0.25 -23.98
N ILE A 455 9.85 -1.52 -24.42
CA ILE A 455 9.38 -2.62 -23.59
C ILE A 455 10.21 -3.87 -23.88
N ARG A 456 10.89 -4.40 -22.86
CA ARG A 456 11.49 -5.74 -22.88
C ARG A 456 10.89 -6.59 -21.76
N VAL A 457 10.39 -7.77 -22.10
CA VAL A 457 9.65 -8.64 -21.15
C VAL A 457 10.29 -10.01 -21.05
N THR A 458 10.21 -10.60 -19.86
CA THR A 458 10.47 -12.02 -19.66
C THR A 458 9.31 -12.85 -20.23
N LYS A 459 9.63 -13.78 -21.12
CA LYS A 459 8.67 -14.67 -21.78
C LYS A 459 8.11 -15.71 -20.82
N ASN A 460 6.83 -16.02 -20.98
CA ASN A 460 6.21 -17.12 -20.24
C ASN A 460 6.57 -18.48 -20.88
N GLN A 461 6.27 -19.59 -20.20
CA GLN A 461 6.63 -20.93 -20.68
C GLN A 461 6.04 -21.29 -22.04
N LYS A 462 4.84 -20.80 -22.38
CA LYS A 462 4.21 -21.04 -23.69
C LYS A 462 4.97 -20.27 -24.78
N GLU A 463 5.30 -19.01 -24.53
CA GLU A 463 6.07 -18.15 -25.45
C GLU A 463 7.53 -18.62 -25.64
N GLN A 464 8.14 -19.22 -24.62
CA GLN A 464 9.48 -19.81 -24.75
C GLN A 464 9.47 -21.06 -25.65
N LYS A 465 8.37 -21.82 -25.65
CA LYS A 465 8.20 -23.00 -26.52
C LYS A 465 7.82 -22.61 -27.95
N ASP A 466 6.98 -21.58 -28.11
CA ASP A 466 6.53 -21.08 -29.41
C ASP A 466 7.06 -19.66 -29.67
N ASN A 467 8.22 -19.59 -30.32
CA ASN A 467 8.95 -18.34 -30.53
C ASN A 467 8.54 -17.57 -31.80
N LYS A 468 7.36 -17.84 -32.36
CA LYS A 468 6.93 -17.28 -33.67
C LYS A 468 6.04 -16.05 -33.57
N GLN A 469 6.01 -15.37 -32.43
CA GLN A 469 5.17 -14.19 -32.28
C GLN A 469 5.77 -13.00 -33.07
N PRO A 470 5.03 -12.36 -33.98
CA PRO A 470 5.55 -11.32 -34.87
C PRO A 470 5.90 -10.01 -34.15
N PHE A 471 5.47 -9.85 -32.90
CA PHE A 471 5.74 -8.67 -32.08
C PHE A 471 6.95 -8.84 -31.14
N PHE A 472 7.57 -10.02 -31.11
CA PHE A 472 8.81 -10.25 -30.37
C PHE A 472 10.02 -10.08 -31.28
N HIS A 473 10.92 -9.18 -30.89
CA HIS A 473 12.18 -8.91 -31.55
C HIS A 473 13.34 -9.05 -30.55
N PHE A 474 14.56 -9.25 -31.05
CA PHE A 474 15.77 -9.40 -30.23
C PHE A 474 15.60 -10.42 -29.09
N ASP A 475 14.99 -11.56 -29.45
CA ASP A 475 14.64 -12.64 -28.52
C ASP A 475 15.88 -13.48 -28.17
N ASP A 476 16.22 -13.52 -26.88
CA ASP A 476 17.35 -14.31 -26.35
C ASP A 476 16.94 -15.69 -25.82
N GLY A 477 15.72 -16.13 -26.15
CA GLY A 477 15.06 -17.32 -25.63
C GLY A 477 14.28 -17.06 -24.34
N LYS A 478 14.78 -16.21 -23.45
CA LYS A 478 14.19 -15.93 -22.13
C LYS A 478 13.43 -14.61 -22.09
N THR A 479 13.96 -13.58 -22.73
CA THR A 479 13.39 -12.24 -22.82
C THR A 479 13.35 -11.79 -24.28
N ALA A 480 12.40 -10.89 -24.57
CA ALA A 480 12.25 -10.31 -25.90
C ALA A 480 11.79 -8.87 -25.82
N VAL A 481 12.19 -8.07 -26.81
CA VAL A 481 11.69 -6.71 -27.02
C VAL A 481 10.32 -6.80 -27.70
N VAL A 482 9.35 -6.04 -27.19
CA VAL A 482 8.02 -5.92 -27.79
C VAL A 482 8.03 -4.77 -28.78
N VAL A 483 7.59 -5.00 -30.01
CA VAL A 483 7.48 -3.98 -31.07
C VAL A 483 6.07 -3.98 -31.66
N GLY A 484 5.57 -2.78 -31.99
CA GLY A 484 4.25 -2.55 -32.58
C GLY A 484 3.26 -1.90 -31.62
N LYS A 485 1.98 -1.90 -31.99
CA LYS A 485 0.93 -1.23 -31.21
C LYS A 485 0.68 -1.95 -29.87
N VAL A 486 0.74 -1.19 -28.78
CA VAL A 486 0.45 -1.67 -27.42
C VAL A 486 -0.61 -0.82 -26.74
N ALA A 487 -1.51 -1.44 -25.99
CA ALA A 487 -2.48 -0.74 -25.14
C ALA A 487 -1.95 -0.70 -23.70
N VAL A 488 -1.93 0.50 -23.11
CA VAL A 488 -1.45 0.76 -21.76
C VAL A 488 -2.57 1.39 -20.95
N SER A 489 -2.75 0.91 -19.71
CA SER A 489 -3.74 1.41 -18.76
C SER A 489 -3.18 1.40 -17.33
N LYS A 490 -3.62 2.33 -16.48
CA LYS A 490 -3.25 2.39 -15.07
C LYS A 490 -4.47 2.16 -14.18
N ASN A 491 -4.41 1.17 -13.30
CA ASN A 491 -5.49 0.94 -12.33
C ASN A 491 -5.36 1.89 -11.12
N PRO A 492 -6.47 2.49 -10.65
CA PRO A 492 -7.84 2.39 -11.17
C PRO A 492 -8.06 3.21 -12.46
N CYS A 493 -8.88 2.70 -13.37
CA CYS A 493 -9.19 3.32 -14.67
C CYS A 493 -10.63 3.86 -14.63
N LEU A 494 -10.83 5.16 -14.77
CA LEU A 494 -12.16 5.78 -14.60
C LEU A 494 -12.62 6.55 -15.84
N HIS A 495 -11.70 6.98 -16.69
CA HIS A 495 -11.98 7.74 -17.90
C HIS A 495 -11.51 6.94 -19.13
N PRO A 496 -12.21 6.99 -20.29
CA PRO A 496 -11.77 6.29 -21.51
C PRO A 496 -10.34 6.63 -21.94
N GLY A 497 -9.91 7.87 -21.69
CA GLY A 497 -8.53 8.33 -21.92
C GLY A 497 -7.46 7.76 -20.98
N ASP A 498 -7.84 6.99 -19.96
CA ASP A 498 -6.90 6.24 -19.10
C ASP A 498 -6.36 4.98 -19.80
N ILE A 499 -6.98 4.57 -20.92
CA ILE A 499 -6.45 3.56 -21.83
C ILE A 499 -5.84 4.29 -23.03
N ARG A 500 -4.54 4.10 -23.26
CA ARG A 500 -3.82 4.69 -24.39
C ARG A 500 -3.24 3.60 -25.28
N VAL A 501 -3.31 3.82 -26.59
CA VAL A 501 -2.58 3.01 -27.57
C VAL A 501 -1.29 3.75 -27.92
N LEU A 502 -0.16 3.06 -27.73
CA LEU A 502 1.19 3.58 -27.93
C LEU A 502 1.93 2.68 -28.93
N ASP A 503 3.03 3.17 -29.47
CA ASP A 503 3.92 2.44 -30.36
C ASP A 503 5.12 1.91 -29.57
N ALA A 504 5.18 0.60 -29.36
CA ALA A 504 6.37 -0.04 -28.82
C ALA A 504 7.45 -0.09 -29.91
N VAL A 505 8.60 0.51 -29.64
CA VAL A 505 9.71 0.65 -30.58
C VAL A 505 10.99 0.07 -30.01
N TYR A 506 11.87 -0.40 -30.89
CA TYR A 506 13.23 -0.77 -30.51
C TYR A 506 14.15 0.45 -30.56
N ASP A 507 15.00 0.58 -29.55
CA ASP A 507 16.12 1.50 -29.54
C ASP A 507 17.35 0.80 -28.94
N ASP A 508 18.49 0.94 -29.60
CA ASP A 508 19.75 0.29 -29.25
C ASP A 508 20.32 0.78 -27.91
N GLY A 509 20.23 2.08 -27.65
CA GLY A 509 20.71 2.73 -26.43
C GLY A 509 19.86 2.37 -25.21
N LEU A 510 18.54 2.21 -25.37
CA LEU A 510 17.64 1.74 -24.32
C LEU A 510 17.82 0.23 -24.06
N ASP A 511 18.01 -0.57 -25.10
CA ASP A 511 18.30 -2.01 -24.94
C ASP A 511 19.64 -2.22 -24.22
N ALA A 512 20.67 -1.41 -24.54
CA ALA A 512 21.96 -1.43 -23.85
C ALA A 512 21.87 -1.10 -22.35
N ARG A 513 20.80 -0.42 -21.89
CA ARG A 513 20.57 -0.19 -20.45
C ARG A 513 20.07 -1.43 -19.70
N GLY A 514 19.61 -2.47 -20.41
CA GLY A 514 19.22 -3.76 -19.82
C GLY A 514 17.97 -3.69 -18.94
N LEU A 515 17.03 -2.77 -19.23
CA LEU A 515 15.77 -2.68 -18.51
C LEU A 515 14.81 -3.79 -18.97
N VAL A 516 14.38 -4.66 -18.04
CA VAL A 516 13.51 -5.82 -18.29
C VAL A 516 12.33 -5.80 -17.30
N ASP A 517 11.17 -6.24 -17.79
CA ASP A 517 9.90 -6.27 -17.05
C ASP A 517 9.45 -4.88 -16.57
N CYS A 518 9.77 -3.86 -17.37
CA CYS A 518 9.38 -2.47 -17.22
C CYS A 518 8.86 -1.92 -18.56
N VAL A 519 8.06 -0.85 -18.50
CA VAL A 519 7.69 -0.04 -19.67
C VAL A 519 8.38 1.31 -19.54
N VAL A 520 9.19 1.69 -20.52
CA VAL A 520 9.92 2.97 -20.53
C VAL A 520 9.12 3.96 -21.37
N PHE A 521 8.69 5.06 -20.74
CA PHE A 521 7.96 6.14 -21.39
C PHE A 521 8.90 7.30 -21.75
N PRO A 522 8.58 8.04 -22.83
CA PRO A 522 9.34 9.21 -23.26
C PRO A 522 9.29 10.29 -22.19
N GLN A 523 10.31 11.14 -22.22
CA GLN A 523 10.33 12.39 -21.44
C GLN A 523 9.68 13.57 -22.17
N ARG A 524 9.05 13.31 -23.33
CA ARG A 524 8.37 14.27 -24.20
C ARG A 524 6.94 13.78 -24.44
N ASP A 525 5.96 14.66 -24.22
CA ASP A 525 4.55 14.36 -24.48
C ASP A 525 3.83 15.64 -24.93
N GLU A 526 3.17 15.60 -26.08
CA GLU A 526 2.32 16.69 -26.57
C GLU A 526 0.94 16.70 -25.91
N ARG A 527 0.50 15.57 -25.32
CA ARG A 527 -0.77 15.41 -24.62
C ARG A 527 -0.59 14.76 -23.25
N TYR A 528 -0.27 15.62 -22.31
CA TYR A 528 -0.61 15.59 -20.89
C TYR A 528 -1.21 14.26 -20.37
N ARG A 529 -0.54 13.64 -19.39
CA ARG A 529 -1.06 12.65 -18.41
C ARG A 529 -0.59 11.20 -18.56
N LEU A 530 0.70 10.95 -18.77
CA LEU A 530 1.29 9.72 -18.23
C LEU A 530 2.09 10.07 -16.98
N THR A 531 1.41 10.07 -15.83
CA THR A 531 2.11 10.04 -14.54
C THR A 531 2.46 8.57 -14.28
N TYR A 532 3.78 8.30 -14.17
CA TYR A 532 4.40 7.00 -14.02
C TYR A 532 3.79 6.10 -12.93
#